data_AF-A0A8J6C960-F1
#
_entry.id   AF-A0A8J6C960-F1
#
_cell.length_a   1.000
_cell.length_b   1.000
_cell.length_c   1.000
_cell.angle_alpha   90.00
_cell.angle_beta   90.00
_cell.angle_gamma   90.00
#
_symmetry.space_group_name_H-M   'P 1'
#
loop_
_entity.id
_entity.type
_entity.pdbx_description
1 polymer ?
#
loop_
_entity_poly.entity_id
_entity_poly.type
_entity_poly.pdbx_seq_one_letter_code
_entity_poly.pdbx_strand_id
1 'polypeptide(L)'
;MSAIVALASSMAAARVAPPRTCAVIGGGIAGLACARRLEELGIRATVFDTGRTAPGGRASSRSLRLPNGVLTFDHAAQFFTATGAFAELARGWEADGTIRRWDHGLGELNARTGAFVEYARHGTAGGADRWIGARSMRDVSAALARGLDVRQGVWVSPDGGITRRADDGRYVVRAGGRELGAYDAIAVAHNGKCAERLSRGAGSEGVHRLLRARFAPALRAAQPADRLVLNSIFSLLAVLPRSQLAGSRLSADLGGARVHGSAELGFVVCHTRKRPESAAALAPDEEAWSLFSTAAFGAAHKAPQEAMPPDVVADVTAKLLAAFGAAVGARAPLAPTRTHLQLWGAAVPLNVWRADADTCGGAPAPARACALDGARRIGACGDWLRAPSVQGAWESGVALADALADARADAGGVPAGRWLPVAALASDPGAAGFFVDDTEPPARGAALVPERRAARRDANARAPHGGARRAPGGARAAADAPARAFVRGLPPGATEADLAECVRGALGEATGAAPRDAIVRASLLRRDDGPARCGIVLLRSAALLDALLGARAPEIAGRRLHVERARSAAARERRIS
;
A
#
# COMPACT_ATOMS: atom_id res chain seq x y z
N MET A 1 -25.06 52.04 -31.92
CA MET A 1 -25.34 51.68 -30.51
C MET A 1 -25.57 50.18 -30.29
N SER A 2 -25.88 49.36 -31.30
CA SER A 2 -26.17 47.91 -31.08
C SER A 2 -24.95 46.98 -30.93
N ALA A 3 -23.73 47.40 -31.29
CA ALA A 3 -22.54 46.54 -31.19
C ALA A 3 -21.89 46.53 -29.78
N ILE A 4 -22.08 47.59 -28.98
CA ILE A 4 -21.49 47.71 -27.63
C ILE A 4 -22.30 46.89 -26.60
N VAL A 5 -23.59 46.67 -26.83
CA VAL A 5 -24.45 45.83 -25.97
C VAL A 5 -24.21 44.32 -26.22
N ALA A 6 -23.83 43.94 -27.44
CA ALA A 6 -23.51 42.55 -27.79
C ALA A 6 -22.13 42.09 -27.24
N LEU A 7 -21.14 42.99 -27.17
CA LEU A 7 -19.82 42.70 -26.59
C LEU A 7 -19.83 42.66 -25.04
N ALA A 8 -20.81 43.30 -24.39
CA ALA A 8 -20.98 43.21 -22.94
C ALA A 8 -21.60 41.88 -22.48
N SER A 9 -22.15 41.07 -23.40
CA SER A 9 -22.83 39.80 -23.08
C SER A 9 -21.93 38.56 -23.19
N SER A 10 -20.64 38.70 -23.52
CA SER A 10 -19.78 37.55 -23.87
C SER A 10 -18.69 37.15 -22.87
N MET A 11 -18.39 37.85 -21.78
CA MET A 11 -17.33 37.41 -20.84
C MET A 11 -17.55 37.79 -19.38
N ALA A 12 -18.73 37.50 -18.85
CA ALA A 12 -18.88 37.33 -17.41
C ALA A 12 -19.52 35.96 -17.19
N ALA A 13 -18.71 34.89 -17.27
CA ALA A 13 -19.07 33.66 -16.57
C ALA A 13 -19.40 34.08 -15.13
N ALA A 14 -20.64 33.84 -14.70
CA ALA A 14 -21.12 34.30 -13.40
C ALA A 14 -20.12 33.84 -12.34
N ARG A 15 -19.41 34.79 -11.71
CA ARG A 15 -18.45 34.47 -10.65
C ARG A 15 -19.21 33.76 -9.54
N VAL A 16 -18.97 32.48 -9.40
CA VAL A 16 -19.55 31.69 -8.33
C VAL A 16 -18.78 32.07 -7.07
N ALA A 17 -19.46 32.63 -6.07
CA ALA A 17 -18.83 32.96 -4.80
C ALA A 17 -18.12 31.71 -4.22
N PRO A 18 -16.97 31.86 -3.53
CA PRO A 18 -16.30 30.72 -2.93
C PRO A 18 -17.19 30.00 -1.91
N PRO A 19 -16.99 28.69 -1.68
CA PRO A 19 -17.71 27.97 -0.64
C PRO A 19 -17.36 28.55 0.74
N ARG A 20 -18.31 28.56 1.68
CA ARG A 20 -18.05 28.98 3.07
C ARG A 20 -17.59 27.81 3.95
N THR A 21 -17.97 26.60 3.57
CA THR A 21 -17.70 25.36 4.31
C THR A 21 -17.26 24.24 3.37
N CYS A 22 -16.26 23.47 3.78
CA CYS A 22 -15.76 22.31 3.03
C CYS A 22 -15.59 21.10 3.96
N ALA A 23 -16.09 19.94 3.55
CA ALA A 23 -15.73 18.69 4.21
C ALA A 23 -14.56 18.03 3.48
N VAL A 24 -13.50 17.74 4.23
CA VAL A 24 -12.30 17.08 3.73
C VAL A 24 -12.33 15.62 4.18
N ILE A 25 -12.40 14.69 3.23
CA ILE A 25 -12.55 13.26 3.50
C ILE A 25 -11.17 12.59 3.44
N GLY A 26 -10.57 12.35 4.60
CA GLY A 26 -9.24 11.78 4.78
C GLY A 26 -8.27 12.76 5.44
N GLY A 27 -7.77 12.41 6.63
CA GLY A 27 -6.77 13.17 7.39
C GLY A 27 -5.34 12.78 7.07
N GLY A 28 -5.03 12.41 5.83
CA GLY A 28 -3.65 12.27 5.35
C GLY A 28 -3.00 13.64 5.09
N ILE A 29 -1.71 13.64 4.70
CA ILE A 29 -0.98 14.89 4.40
C ILE A 29 -1.74 15.78 3.40
N ALA A 30 -2.29 15.21 2.32
CA ALA A 30 -3.06 15.98 1.33
C ALA A 30 -4.32 16.63 1.92
N GLY A 31 -5.08 15.90 2.74
CA GLY A 31 -6.30 16.42 3.35
C GLY A 31 -6.01 17.48 4.41
N LEU A 32 -4.99 17.27 5.25
CA LEU A 32 -4.59 18.25 6.25
C LEU A 32 -4.01 19.52 5.61
N ALA A 33 -3.23 19.39 4.53
CA ALA A 33 -2.75 20.53 3.76
C ALA A 33 -3.91 21.30 3.10
N CYS A 34 -4.87 20.58 2.51
CA CYS A 34 -6.07 21.18 1.94
C CYS A 34 -6.88 21.94 3.00
N ALA A 35 -7.17 21.32 4.14
CA ALA A 35 -7.93 21.95 5.22
C ALA A 35 -7.23 23.18 5.80
N ARG A 36 -5.90 23.10 6.04
CA ARG A 36 -5.10 24.25 6.48
C ARG A 36 -5.22 25.41 5.51
N ARG A 37 -5.03 25.13 4.22
CA ARG A 37 -5.07 26.16 3.18
C ARG A 37 -6.47 26.75 3.01
N LEU A 38 -7.53 25.95 3.15
CA LEU A 38 -8.91 26.42 3.15
C LEU A 38 -9.17 27.41 4.30
N GLU A 39 -8.72 27.10 5.52
CA GLU A 39 -8.85 28.00 6.67
C GLU A 39 -8.08 29.32 6.47
N GLU A 40 -6.86 29.27 5.92
CA GLU A 40 -6.08 30.47 5.54
C GLU A 40 -6.82 31.35 4.51
N LEU A 41 -7.64 30.73 3.66
CA LEU A 41 -8.46 31.39 2.65
C LEU A 41 -9.86 31.78 3.18
N GLY A 42 -10.13 31.59 4.48
CA GLY A 42 -11.40 31.94 5.12
C GLY A 42 -12.54 30.95 4.88
N ILE A 43 -12.24 29.74 4.40
CA ILE A 43 -13.20 28.67 4.16
C ILE A 43 -13.11 27.65 5.30
N ARG A 44 -14.19 27.52 6.08
CA ARG A 44 -14.19 26.60 7.23
C ARG A 44 -14.12 25.15 6.79
N ALA A 45 -13.11 24.42 7.26
CA ALA A 45 -12.85 23.04 6.89
C ALA A 45 -13.08 22.08 8.05
N THR A 46 -13.83 21.00 7.82
CA THR A 46 -13.92 19.86 8.75
C THR A 46 -13.26 18.64 8.10
N VAL A 47 -12.24 18.09 8.75
CA VAL A 47 -11.53 16.88 8.30
C VAL A 47 -12.14 15.65 8.94
N PHE A 48 -12.53 14.66 8.15
CA PHE A 48 -12.99 13.36 8.63
C PHE A 48 -11.93 12.30 8.41
N ASP A 49 -11.48 11.63 9.47
CA ASP A 49 -10.42 10.64 9.41
C ASP A 49 -10.74 9.36 10.21
N THR A 50 -10.33 8.22 9.66
CA THR A 50 -10.55 6.90 10.28
C THR A 50 -9.56 6.59 11.41
N GLY A 51 -8.45 7.33 11.49
CA GLY A 51 -7.42 7.17 12.51
C GLY A 51 -7.95 7.46 13.91
N ARG A 52 -8.01 6.42 14.76
CA ARG A 52 -8.53 6.54 16.13
C ARG A 52 -7.65 7.42 17.04
N THR A 53 -6.34 7.34 16.91
CA THR A 53 -5.40 8.02 17.82
C THR A 53 -4.91 9.35 17.28
N ALA A 54 -4.57 9.41 15.99
CA ALA A 54 -4.22 10.64 15.29
C ALA A 54 -4.57 10.50 13.81
N PRO A 55 -4.80 11.62 13.09
CA PRO A 55 -4.76 11.63 11.63
C PRO A 55 -3.32 11.36 11.15
N GLY A 56 -3.16 11.22 9.82
CA GLY A 56 -1.85 11.15 9.18
C GLY A 56 -1.78 10.14 8.03
N GLY A 57 -2.74 9.22 7.91
CA GLY A 57 -2.77 8.23 6.83
C GLY A 57 -1.44 7.48 6.70
N ARG A 58 -0.79 7.56 5.53
CA ARG A 58 0.52 6.94 5.25
C ARG A 58 1.72 7.66 5.91
N ALA A 59 1.51 8.77 6.62
CA ALA A 59 2.51 9.40 7.48
C ALA A 59 2.32 9.05 8.97
N SER A 60 1.45 8.08 9.28
CA SER A 60 1.17 7.71 10.67
C SER A 60 2.25 6.79 11.27
N SER A 61 2.35 6.85 12.60
CA SER A 61 3.28 6.05 13.40
C SER A 61 2.52 5.18 14.41
N ARG A 62 3.06 4.01 14.70
CA ARG A 62 2.56 3.04 15.69
C ARG A 62 3.41 3.13 16.95
N SER A 63 2.76 3.23 18.10
CA SER A 63 3.45 3.27 19.39
C SER A 63 3.19 1.96 20.15
N LEU A 64 4.23 1.42 20.74
CA LEU A 64 4.23 0.24 21.59
C LEU A 64 4.68 0.65 22.99
N ARG A 65 3.82 0.44 23.98
CA ARG A 65 4.16 0.68 25.39
C ARG A 65 4.99 -0.50 25.91
N LEU A 66 6.18 -0.21 26.38
CA LEU A 66 7.14 -1.13 26.97
C LEU A 66 7.36 -0.76 28.45
N PRO A 67 7.93 -1.65 29.27
CA PRO A 67 8.19 -1.35 30.69
C PRO A 67 9.00 -0.07 30.91
N ASN A 68 9.95 0.21 30.01
CA ASN A 68 10.90 1.32 30.15
C ASN A 68 10.48 2.58 29.38
N GLY A 69 9.36 2.57 28.65
CA GLY A 69 8.93 3.72 27.86
C GLY A 69 8.01 3.39 26.69
N VAL A 70 7.96 4.29 25.70
CA VAL A 70 7.15 4.12 24.50
C VAL A 70 8.07 4.03 23.28
N LEU A 71 8.06 2.87 22.62
CA LEU A 71 8.73 2.67 21.34
C LEU A 71 7.80 3.11 20.20
N THR A 72 8.30 3.90 19.26
CA THR A 72 7.49 4.37 18.12
C THR A 72 8.09 3.96 16.78
N PHE A 73 7.29 3.24 15.99
CA PHE A 73 7.59 2.84 14.63
C PHE A 73 6.89 3.77 13.64
N ASP A 74 7.64 4.27 12.68
CA ASP A 74 7.02 4.74 11.44
C ASP A 74 6.78 3.51 10.57
N HIS A 75 5.52 3.16 10.34
CA HIS A 75 5.14 1.91 9.68
C HIS A 75 4.72 2.12 8.21
N ALA A 76 4.93 3.32 7.68
CA ALA A 76 4.71 3.70 6.29
C ALA A 76 5.80 4.67 5.84
N ALA A 77 5.51 5.98 5.73
CA ALA A 77 6.52 6.98 5.41
C ALA A 77 7.68 6.93 6.38
N GLN A 78 8.90 6.83 5.83
CA GLN A 78 10.11 6.78 6.63
C GLN A 78 10.79 8.14 6.73
N PHE A 79 10.81 8.88 5.64
CA PHE A 79 11.36 10.21 5.56
C PHE A 79 10.65 10.94 4.42
N PHE A 80 10.99 12.21 4.22
CA PHE A 80 10.61 12.94 3.04
C PHE A 80 11.74 13.87 2.60
N THR A 81 11.78 14.14 1.31
CA THR A 81 12.54 15.24 0.72
C THR A 81 11.59 16.42 0.51
N ALA A 82 12.17 17.61 0.38
CA ALA A 82 11.39 18.83 0.20
C ALA A 82 12.14 19.79 -0.72
N THR A 83 11.40 20.42 -1.64
CA THR A 83 11.87 21.51 -2.48
C THR A 83 10.86 22.66 -2.47
N GLY A 84 11.25 23.83 -2.97
CA GLY A 84 10.37 25.01 -3.10
C GLY A 84 9.68 25.41 -1.79
N ALA A 85 8.40 25.75 -1.87
CA ALA A 85 7.58 26.17 -0.72
C ALA A 85 7.48 25.11 0.38
N PHE A 86 7.50 23.82 0.02
CA PHE A 86 7.46 22.76 1.02
C PHE A 86 8.78 22.66 1.82
N ALA A 87 9.92 23.01 1.20
CA ALA A 87 11.19 23.10 1.91
C ALA A 87 11.24 24.29 2.88
N GLU A 88 10.58 25.40 2.57
CA GLU A 88 10.44 26.53 3.52
C GLU A 88 9.62 26.12 4.74
N LEU A 89 8.51 25.43 4.52
CA LEU A 89 7.69 24.87 5.60
C LEU A 89 8.49 23.86 6.44
N ALA A 90 9.24 22.96 5.80
CA ALA A 90 10.10 22.00 6.47
C ALA A 90 11.17 22.69 7.33
N ARG A 91 11.83 23.74 6.82
CA ARG A 91 12.79 24.54 7.61
C ARG A 91 12.15 25.19 8.83
N GLY A 92 10.91 25.68 8.71
CA GLY A 92 10.15 26.17 9.86
C GLY A 92 9.92 25.10 10.93
N TRP A 93 9.51 23.90 10.50
CA TRP A 93 9.35 22.74 11.39
C TRP A 93 10.66 22.20 11.95
N GLU A 94 11.78 22.38 11.25
CA GLU A 94 13.09 22.01 11.74
C GLU A 94 13.54 22.99 12.84
N ALA A 95 13.34 24.29 12.62
CA ALA A 95 13.66 25.33 13.58
C ALA A 95 12.86 25.23 14.89
N ASP A 96 11.61 24.77 14.83
CA ASP A 96 10.75 24.56 16.01
C ASP A 96 10.86 23.15 16.63
N GLY A 97 11.69 22.28 16.05
CA GLY A 97 11.94 20.91 16.54
C GLY A 97 10.84 19.90 16.24
N THR A 98 9.86 20.21 15.39
CA THR A 98 8.84 19.27 14.91
C THR A 98 9.44 18.16 14.05
N ILE A 99 10.38 18.52 13.18
CA ILE A 99 11.13 17.58 12.34
C ILE A 99 12.63 17.74 12.58
N ARG A 100 13.41 16.80 12.06
CA ARG A 100 14.87 16.88 12.03
C ARG A 100 15.41 16.21 10.77
N ARG A 101 16.65 16.52 10.42
CA ARG A 101 17.34 15.84 9.32
C ARG A 101 17.70 14.39 9.66
N TRP A 102 17.77 13.56 8.62
CA TRP A 102 18.30 12.22 8.67
C TRP A 102 19.59 12.16 7.85
N ASP A 103 20.68 12.56 8.49
CA ASP A 103 21.95 12.86 7.81
C ASP A 103 22.91 11.67 7.63
N HIS A 104 22.58 10.51 8.21
CA HIS A 104 23.44 9.33 8.13
C HIS A 104 22.66 8.01 8.18
N GLY A 105 23.29 6.97 7.65
CA GLY A 105 22.85 5.59 7.74
C GLY A 105 21.74 5.20 6.78
N LEU A 106 21.37 6.06 5.83
CA LEU A 106 20.40 5.76 4.79
C LEU A 106 21.11 5.44 3.47
N GLY A 107 20.75 4.35 2.80
CA GLY A 107 21.45 3.92 1.59
C GLY A 107 20.82 2.77 0.82
N GLU A 108 21.64 2.04 0.08
CA GLU A 108 21.28 0.81 -0.63
C GLU A 108 21.92 -0.42 0.03
N LEU A 109 21.18 -1.52 0.10
CA LEU A 109 21.62 -2.81 0.59
C LEU A 109 21.47 -3.87 -0.50
N ASN A 110 22.57 -4.52 -0.87
CA ASN A 110 22.53 -5.68 -1.75
C ASN A 110 22.29 -6.95 -0.93
N ALA A 111 21.08 -7.52 -1.02
CA ALA A 111 20.70 -8.70 -0.25
C ALA A 111 21.50 -9.97 -0.59
N ARG A 112 22.22 -10.01 -1.73
CA ARG A 112 23.03 -11.17 -2.11
C ARG A 112 24.43 -11.12 -1.50
N THR A 113 24.98 -9.91 -1.33
CA THR A 113 26.35 -9.73 -0.84
C THR A 113 26.39 -9.22 0.61
N GLY A 114 25.32 -8.59 1.09
CA GLY A 114 25.27 -7.85 2.34
C GLY A 114 25.95 -6.47 2.27
N ALA A 115 26.38 -6.03 1.07
CA ALA A 115 27.04 -4.75 0.91
C ALA A 115 26.03 -3.61 1.11
N PHE A 116 26.38 -2.66 1.98
CA PHE A 116 25.65 -1.42 2.22
C PHE A 116 26.43 -0.23 1.64
N VAL A 117 25.74 0.62 0.88
CA VAL A 117 26.29 1.86 0.34
C VAL A 117 25.42 3.01 0.82
N GLU A 118 26.00 3.86 1.67
CA GLU A 118 25.33 5.05 2.19
C GLU A 118 25.12 6.07 1.07
N TYR A 119 23.97 6.74 1.07
CA TYR A 119 23.72 7.86 0.19
C TYR A 119 24.55 9.10 0.58
N ALA A 120 24.76 10.00 -0.38
CA ALA A 120 25.41 11.28 -0.13
C ALA A 120 24.68 12.07 0.97
N ARG A 121 25.46 12.68 1.86
CA ARG A 121 24.96 13.43 3.02
C ARG A 121 24.52 14.83 2.63
N HIS A 122 23.70 15.44 3.47
CA HIS A 122 23.40 16.86 3.34
C HIS A 122 24.69 17.70 3.20
N GLY A 123 24.64 18.73 2.35
CA GLY A 123 25.76 19.65 2.14
C GLY A 123 26.91 19.09 1.28
N THR A 124 26.81 17.84 0.84
CA THR A 124 27.79 17.24 -0.10
C THR A 124 27.30 17.32 -1.55
N ALA A 125 28.23 17.25 -2.50
CA ALA A 125 27.89 17.22 -3.91
C ALA A 125 27.00 15.99 -4.23
N GLY A 126 25.77 16.24 -4.68
CA GLY A 126 24.78 15.19 -4.95
C GLY A 126 23.96 14.73 -3.74
N GLY A 127 24.12 15.34 -2.56
CA GLY A 127 23.29 15.07 -1.39
C GLY A 127 21.94 15.79 -1.43
N ALA A 128 20.88 15.08 -1.05
CA ALA A 128 19.53 15.64 -0.90
C ALA A 128 19.13 15.77 0.58
N ASP A 129 18.38 16.82 0.91
CA ASP A 129 17.81 16.99 2.25
C ASP A 129 16.74 15.93 2.51
N ARG A 130 16.88 15.22 3.63
CA ARG A 130 15.92 14.21 4.06
C ARG A 130 15.51 14.49 5.48
N TRP A 131 14.22 14.69 5.69
CA TRP A 131 13.66 14.96 7.01
C TRP A 131 12.85 13.78 7.52
N ILE A 132 12.87 13.64 8.84
CA ILE A 132 12.04 12.73 9.63
C ILE A 132 11.35 13.55 10.72
N GLY A 133 10.19 13.10 11.18
CA GLY A 133 9.62 13.70 12.38
C GLY A 133 10.53 13.46 13.60
N ALA A 134 10.65 14.47 14.46
CA ALA A 134 11.62 14.47 15.55
C ALA A 134 11.42 13.29 16.52
N ARG A 135 10.16 12.98 16.84
CA ARG A 135 9.77 11.79 17.62
C ARG A 135 9.28 10.67 16.70
N SER A 136 8.52 11.05 15.67
CA SER A 136 7.98 10.11 14.67
C SER A 136 7.40 10.86 13.48
N MET A 137 7.19 10.19 12.35
CA MET A 137 6.53 10.80 11.17
C MET A 137 5.14 11.39 11.45
N ARG A 138 4.48 10.97 12.55
CA ARG A 138 3.25 11.60 13.04
C ARG A 138 3.42 13.10 13.32
N ASP A 139 4.61 13.56 13.71
CA ASP A 139 4.85 14.96 14.04
C ASP A 139 4.52 15.89 12.86
N VAL A 140 4.79 15.45 11.63
CA VAL A 140 4.43 16.19 10.39
C VAL A 140 2.92 16.34 10.27
N SER A 141 2.17 15.24 10.43
CA SER A 141 0.71 15.29 10.38
C SER A 141 0.10 16.08 11.55
N ALA A 142 0.70 16.00 12.74
CA ALA A 142 0.24 16.73 13.91
C ALA A 142 0.45 18.24 13.76
N ALA A 143 1.58 18.66 13.18
CA ALA A 143 1.84 20.06 12.85
C ALA A 143 0.81 20.59 11.84
N LEU A 144 0.54 19.84 10.76
CA LEU A 144 -0.49 20.21 9.79
C LEU A 144 -1.91 20.23 10.39
N ALA A 145 -2.23 19.35 11.34
CA ALA A 145 -3.54 19.28 11.98
C ALA A 145 -3.79 20.36 13.07
N ARG A 146 -2.74 21.03 13.56
CA ARG A 146 -2.81 21.94 14.71
C ARG A 146 -3.82 23.08 14.51
N GLY A 147 -4.91 23.09 15.27
CA GLY A 147 -5.95 24.13 15.18
C GLY A 147 -7.00 23.89 14.10
N LEU A 148 -7.00 22.74 13.43
CA LEU A 148 -8.07 22.34 12.50
C LEU A 148 -9.17 21.54 13.21
N ASP A 149 -10.40 21.60 12.70
CA ASP A 149 -11.48 20.69 13.12
C ASP A 149 -11.28 19.30 12.50
N VAL A 150 -10.63 18.40 13.24
CA VAL A 150 -10.38 17.01 12.81
C VAL A 150 -11.26 16.04 13.59
N ARG A 151 -12.20 15.40 12.90
CA ARG A 151 -13.11 14.37 13.41
C ARG A 151 -12.51 12.98 13.17
N GLN A 152 -11.87 12.45 14.20
CA GLN A 152 -11.18 11.16 14.21
C GLN A 152 -12.10 9.98 14.53
N GLY A 153 -11.66 8.77 14.16
CA GLY A 153 -12.47 7.55 14.31
C GLY A 153 -13.74 7.57 13.48
N VAL A 154 -13.82 8.47 12.49
CA VAL A 154 -14.98 8.64 11.62
C VAL A 154 -14.68 7.99 10.29
N TRP A 155 -15.42 6.93 9.99
CA TRP A 155 -15.43 6.34 8.66
C TRP A 155 -16.65 6.81 7.89
N VAL A 156 -16.45 7.80 7.02
CA VAL A 156 -17.49 8.26 6.09
C VAL A 156 -17.88 7.09 5.20
N SER A 157 -19.18 6.78 5.18
CA SER A 157 -19.70 5.56 4.55
C SER A 157 -19.34 5.54 3.06
N PRO A 158 -18.61 4.52 2.56
CA PRO A 158 -18.20 4.49 1.17
C PRO A 158 -19.38 4.57 0.20
N ASP A 159 -20.52 3.93 0.52
CA ASP A 159 -21.74 4.08 -0.26
C ASP A 159 -22.70 5.04 0.46
N GLY A 160 -23.11 6.11 -0.22
CA GLY A 160 -24.09 7.07 0.31
C GLY A 160 -23.57 7.97 1.45
N GLY A 161 -22.29 7.89 1.81
CA GLY A 161 -21.68 8.78 2.81
C GLY A 161 -21.53 10.22 2.35
N ILE A 162 -21.64 10.49 1.05
CA ILE A 162 -21.67 11.83 0.48
C ILE A 162 -22.84 11.90 -0.50
N THR A 163 -23.81 12.76 -0.20
CA THR A 163 -24.98 13.01 -1.06
C THR A 163 -25.23 14.49 -1.18
N ARG A 164 -25.67 14.95 -2.34
CA ARG A 164 -26.03 16.37 -2.54
C ARG A 164 -27.52 16.56 -2.32
N ARG A 165 -27.91 17.52 -1.48
CA ARG A 165 -29.33 17.86 -1.30
C ARG A 165 -29.87 18.58 -2.52
N ALA A 166 -31.15 18.38 -2.81
CA ALA A 166 -31.80 18.96 -3.98
C ALA A 166 -32.29 20.41 -3.74
N ASP A 167 -32.57 20.76 -2.48
CA ASP A 167 -33.13 22.04 -2.04
C ASP A 167 -32.07 23.17 -2.03
N ASP A 168 -30.94 22.94 -1.34
CA ASP A 168 -29.89 23.94 -1.14
C ASP A 168 -28.58 23.63 -1.88
N GLY A 169 -28.51 22.46 -2.53
CA GLY A 169 -27.33 22.01 -3.25
C GLY A 169 -26.12 21.68 -2.37
N ARG A 170 -26.26 21.63 -1.05
CA ARG A 170 -25.18 21.32 -0.11
C ARG A 170 -24.94 19.82 -0.02
N TYR A 171 -23.72 19.46 0.33
CA TYR A 171 -23.30 18.07 0.52
C TYR A 171 -23.52 17.63 1.94
N VAL A 172 -24.28 16.56 2.13
CA VAL A 172 -24.42 15.89 3.40
C VAL A 172 -23.39 14.79 3.53
N VAL A 173 -22.64 14.81 4.64
CA VAL A 173 -21.66 13.78 5.00
C VAL A 173 -22.25 12.85 6.06
N ARG A 174 -22.12 11.53 5.86
CA ARG A 174 -22.64 10.49 6.77
C ARG A 174 -21.60 9.44 7.14
N ALA A 175 -21.71 8.94 8.37
CA ALA A 175 -20.97 7.79 8.86
C ALA A 175 -21.87 6.94 9.77
N GLY A 176 -21.84 5.61 9.62
CA GLY A 176 -22.63 4.70 10.46
C GLY A 176 -24.13 5.00 10.46
N GLY A 177 -24.69 5.43 9.31
CA GLY A 177 -26.09 5.81 9.17
C GLY A 177 -26.47 7.18 9.73
N ARG A 178 -25.53 7.92 10.33
CA ARG A 178 -25.78 9.24 10.94
C ARG A 178 -25.26 10.37 10.05
N GLU A 179 -26.02 11.47 10.00
CA GLU A 179 -25.56 12.74 9.43
C GLU A 179 -24.55 13.41 10.35
N LEU A 180 -23.42 13.82 9.78
CA LEU A 180 -22.33 14.50 10.48
C LEU A 180 -22.34 16.02 10.22
N GLY A 181 -22.90 16.44 9.09
CA GLY A 181 -23.02 17.85 8.72
C GLY A 181 -23.34 18.05 7.24
N ALA A 182 -23.67 19.30 6.90
CA ALA A 182 -23.89 19.78 5.53
C ALA A 182 -22.86 20.85 5.15
N TYR A 183 -22.29 20.74 3.95
CA TYR A 183 -21.14 21.50 3.49
C TYR A 183 -21.34 22.06 2.07
N ASP A 184 -20.70 23.18 1.75
CA ASP A 184 -20.83 23.81 0.42
C ASP A 184 -19.92 23.16 -0.63
N ALA A 185 -18.86 22.48 -0.16
CA ALA A 185 -17.87 21.81 -0.98
C ALA A 185 -17.37 20.50 -0.34
N ILE A 186 -16.81 19.62 -1.19
CA ILE A 186 -16.18 18.36 -0.79
C ILE A 186 -14.76 18.29 -1.35
N ALA A 187 -13.79 17.97 -0.48
CA ALA A 187 -12.44 17.59 -0.87
C ALA A 187 -12.19 16.12 -0.54
N VAL A 188 -12.07 15.27 -1.56
CA VAL A 188 -11.75 13.84 -1.39
C VAL A 188 -10.23 13.68 -1.33
N ALA A 189 -9.70 13.52 -0.11
CA ALA A 189 -8.29 13.29 0.18
C ALA A 189 -7.99 11.81 0.49
N HIS A 190 -8.60 10.91 -0.31
CA HIS A 190 -8.54 9.46 -0.14
C HIS A 190 -8.27 8.78 -1.49
N ASN A 191 -7.73 7.56 -1.46
CA ASN A 191 -7.53 6.74 -2.66
C ASN A 191 -8.15 5.33 -2.54
N GLY A 192 -8.02 4.54 -3.60
CA GLY A 192 -8.45 3.13 -3.63
C GLY A 192 -9.97 2.95 -3.70
N LYS A 193 -10.43 1.73 -3.41
CA LYS A 193 -11.84 1.33 -3.59
C LYS A 193 -12.83 2.17 -2.76
N CYS A 194 -12.41 2.64 -1.59
CA CYS A 194 -13.27 3.48 -0.75
C CYS A 194 -13.51 4.85 -1.38
N ALA A 195 -12.48 5.48 -1.95
CA ALA A 195 -12.60 6.77 -2.61
C ALA A 195 -13.48 6.71 -3.87
N GLU A 196 -13.34 5.64 -4.66
CA GLU A 196 -14.23 5.37 -5.81
C GLU A 196 -15.71 5.32 -5.39
N ARG A 197 -16.02 4.59 -4.32
CA ARG A 197 -17.41 4.45 -3.83
C ARG A 197 -17.95 5.78 -3.27
N LEU A 198 -17.14 6.51 -2.50
CA LEU A 198 -17.52 7.77 -1.85
C LEU A 198 -18.06 8.82 -2.84
N SER A 199 -17.46 8.89 -4.03
CA SER A 199 -17.79 9.89 -5.05
C SER A 199 -19.04 9.55 -5.88
N ARG A 200 -19.52 8.29 -5.84
CA ARG A 200 -20.64 7.83 -6.69
C ARG A 200 -21.94 8.60 -6.43
N GLY A 201 -22.22 8.93 -5.17
CA GLY A 201 -23.41 9.68 -4.74
C GLY A 201 -23.25 11.21 -4.80
N ALA A 202 -22.04 11.70 -5.07
CA ALA A 202 -21.74 13.13 -5.03
C ALA A 202 -22.04 13.87 -6.35
N GLY A 203 -22.36 13.12 -7.41
CA GLY A 203 -22.87 13.64 -8.68
C GLY A 203 -21.81 14.14 -9.67
N SER A 204 -20.51 14.00 -9.39
CA SER A 204 -19.44 14.34 -10.35
C SER A 204 -18.85 13.08 -11.00
N GLU A 205 -19.15 12.87 -12.27
CA GLU A 205 -18.61 11.73 -13.03
C GLU A 205 -17.09 11.85 -13.22
N GLY A 206 -16.59 13.06 -13.45
CA GLY A 206 -15.16 13.32 -13.64
C GLY A 206 -14.34 12.94 -12.41
N VAL A 207 -14.74 13.42 -11.22
CA VAL A 207 -14.07 13.06 -9.95
C VAL A 207 -14.20 11.56 -9.70
N HIS A 208 -15.39 11.00 -9.90
CA HIS A 208 -15.61 9.56 -9.73
C HIS A 208 -14.68 8.72 -10.61
N ARG A 209 -14.54 9.07 -11.89
CA ARG A 209 -13.68 8.37 -12.86
C ARG A 209 -12.21 8.38 -12.44
N LEU A 210 -11.70 9.49 -11.91
CA LEU A 210 -10.31 9.59 -11.45
C LEU A 210 -10.04 8.79 -10.18
N LEU A 211 -11.02 8.67 -9.29
CA LEU A 211 -10.88 7.91 -8.05
C LEU A 211 -10.92 6.39 -8.26
N ARG A 212 -11.30 5.92 -9.45
CA ARG A 212 -11.26 4.49 -9.80
C ARG A 212 -9.82 4.00 -9.74
N ALA A 213 -9.64 2.89 -9.03
CA ALA A 213 -8.32 2.32 -8.83
C ALA A 213 -8.27 0.83 -9.21
N ARG A 214 -7.15 0.40 -9.76
CA ARG A 214 -6.77 -1.01 -9.83
C ARG A 214 -5.53 -1.27 -8.97
N PHE A 215 -5.33 -2.53 -8.59
CA PHE A 215 -4.20 -2.92 -7.76
C PHE A 215 -3.28 -3.86 -8.54
N ALA A 216 -2.00 -3.51 -8.62
CA ALA A 216 -1.00 -4.30 -9.32
C ALA A 216 0.39 -4.08 -8.71
N PRO A 217 1.30 -5.07 -8.79
CA PRO A 217 2.66 -4.90 -8.29
C PRO A 217 3.54 -4.03 -9.20
N ALA A 218 3.16 -3.88 -10.48
CA ALA A 218 3.86 -3.08 -11.48
C ALA A 218 2.87 -2.57 -12.55
N LEU A 219 3.26 -1.52 -13.29
CA LEU A 219 2.55 -1.11 -14.51
C LEU A 219 2.81 -2.10 -15.65
N ARG A 220 1.83 -2.24 -16.55
CA ARG A 220 2.01 -3.02 -17.78
C ARG A 220 2.67 -2.14 -18.83
N ALA A 221 3.88 -2.48 -19.27
CA ALA A 221 4.65 -1.68 -20.23
C ALA A 221 3.91 -1.42 -21.56
N ALA A 222 3.05 -2.35 -21.99
CA ALA A 222 2.38 -2.30 -23.29
C ALA A 222 1.06 -1.51 -23.33
N GLN A 223 0.57 -0.98 -22.20
CA GLN A 223 -0.73 -0.29 -22.16
C GLN A 223 -0.68 0.93 -21.25
N PRO A 224 -0.98 2.15 -21.77
CA PRO A 224 -1.17 3.31 -20.91
C PRO A 224 -2.28 3.01 -19.91
N ALA A 225 -2.04 3.36 -18.65
CA ALA A 225 -3.04 3.17 -17.61
C ALA A 225 -4.23 4.10 -17.88
N ASP A 226 -5.45 3.59 -17.76
CA ASP A 226 -6.68 4.35 -17.91
C ASP A 226 -7.23 4.87 -16.57
N ARG A 227 -6.57 4.50 -15.46
CA ARG A 227 -6.98 4.77 -14.08
C ARG A 227 -5.80 4.68 -13.11
N LEU A 228 -6.02 5.08 -11.86
CA LEU A 228 -5.04 4.96 -10.79
C LEU A 228 -4.63 3.49 -10.58
N VAL A 229 -3.33 3.23 -10.47
CA VAL A 229 -2.76 1.93 -10.13
C VAL A 229 -2.02 2.04 -8.81
N LEU A 230 -2.46 1.28 -7.82
CA LEU A 230 -1.84 1.23 -6.49
C LEU A 230 -1.20 -0.14 -6.27
N ASN A 231 -0.01 -0.18 -5.67
CA ASN A 231 0.58 -1.43 -5.22
C ASN A 231 0.11 -1.81 -3.80
N SER A 232 0.58 -2.96 -3.32
CA SER A 232 0.38 -3.41 -1.95
C SER A 232 1.71 -3.82 -1.34
N ILE A 233 1.95 -3.40 -0.10
CA ILE A 233 3.21 -3.61 0.62
C ILE A 233 2.90 -4.06 2.05
N PHE A 234 3.63 -5.04 2.56
CA PHE A 234 3.64 -5.35 3.99
C PHE A 234 4.70 -4.52 4.70
N SER A 235 4.37 -4.04 5.90
CA SER A 235 5.29 -3.47 6.88
C SER A 235 5.31 -4.40 8.09
N LEU A 236 6.42 -5.07 8.31
CA LEU A 236 6.67 -5.87 9.51
C LEU A 236 7.50 -5.06 10.48
N LEU A 237 6.92 -4.75 11.64
CA LEU A 237 7.61 -4.16 12.78
C LEU A 237 8.16 -5.30 13.62
N ALA A 238 9.44 -5.24 13.99
CA ALA A 238 10.10 -6.28 14.77
C ALA A 238 11.03 -5.66 15.82
N VAL A 239 11.08 -6.24 17.01
CA VAL A 239 12.13 -5.97 18.01
C VAL A 239 13.05 -7.18 18.03
N LEU A 240 14.32 -6.98 17.72
CA LEU A 240 15.32 -8.03 17.56
C LEU A 240 16.45 -7.87 18.59
N PRO A 241 16.93 -8.96 19.22
CA PRO A 241 18.16 -8.93 19.97
C PRO A 241 19.37 -8.64 19.05
N ARG A 242 20.23 -7.69 19.42
CA ARG A 242 21.48 -7.34 18.71
C ARG A 242 22.41 -8.54 18.66
N SER A 243 22.42 -9.36 19.70
CA SER A 243 23.14 -10.64 19.73
C SER A 243 22.80 -11.58 18.56
N GLN A 244 21.58 -11.56 18.01
CA GLN A 244 21.23 -12.37 16.82
C GLN A 244 21.78 -11.82 15.51
N LEU A 245 22.14 -10.53 15.50
CA LEU A 245 22.76 -9.85 14.36
C LEU A 245 24.28 -9.75 14.53
N ALA A 246 24.83 -10.21 15.66
CA ALA A 246 26.26 -10.25 15.91
C ALA A 246 26.98 -11.17 14.91
N GLY A 247 28.06 -10.68 14.33
CA GLY A 247 28.83 -11.41 13.32
C GLY A 247 28.10 -11.57 11.97
N SER A 248 27.04 -10.80 11.74
CA SER A 248 26.45 -10.58 10.42
C SER A 248 27.28 -9.55 9.62
N ARG A 249 26.92 -9.33 8.35
CA ARG A 249 27.49 -8.30 7.46
C ARG A 249 26.76 -6.95 7.60
N LEU A 250 25.88 -6.82 8.59
CA LEU A 250 25.13 -5.60 8.82
C LEU A 250 26.10 -4.46 9.16
N SER A 251 26.11 -3.41 8.34
CA SER A 251 26.87 -2.19 8.66
C SER A 251 26.36 -1.59 9.98
N ALA A 252 27.27 -1.15 10.83
CA ALA A 252 26.94 -0.43 12.07
C ALA A 252 26.17 0.88 11.75
N ASP A 253 26.46 1.48 10.60
CA ASP A 253 25.86 2.73 10.16
C ASP A 253 24.47 2.54 9.57
N LEU A 254 24.04 1.32 9.22
CA LEU A 254 22.74 1.10 8.55
C LEU A 254 21.59 1.48 9.47
N GLY A 255 21.01 2.66 9.25
CA GLY A 255 19.77 3.16 9.84
C GLY A 255 18.56 2.89 8.94
N GLY A 256 18.75 2.82 7.62
CA GLY A 256 17.74 2.39 6.66
C GLY A 256 18.34 2.10 5.29
N ALA A 257 17.74 1.17 4.54
CA ALA A 257 18.26 0.83 3.23
C ALA A 257 17.21 0.30 2.26
N ARG A 258 17.32 0.73 1.01
CA ARG A 258 16.66 0.09 -0.14
C ARG A 258 17.30 -1.26 -0.38
N VAL A 259 16.48 -2.30 -0.45
CA VAL A 259 16.98 -3.67 -0.59
C VAL A 259 16.89 -4.09 -2.05
N HIS A 260 18.03 -4.46 -2.63
CA HIS A 260 18.13 -5.01 -3.97
C HIS A 260 18.46 -6.50 -3.91
N GLY A 261 17.99 -7.26 -4.91
CA GLY A 261 18.33 -8.67 -5.05
C GLY A 261 17.54 -9.62 -4.14
N SER A 262 16.51 -9.14 -3.43
CA SER A 262 15.50 -9.96 -2.73
C SER A 262 14.16 -9.90 -3.46
N ALA A 263 13.41 -11.01 -3.47
CA ALA A 263 12.06 -11.04 -4.02
C ALA A 263 11.02 -10.58 -2.99
N GLU A 264 11.34 -10.72 -1.69
CA GLU A 264 10.47 -10.49 -0.56
C GLU A 264 10.61 -9.08 0.00
N LEU A 265 11.84 -8.59 0.14
CA LEU A 265 12.19 -7.39 0.90
C LEU A 265 12.57 -6.24 -0.04
N GLY A 266 11.92 -5.08 0.13
CA GLY A 266 12.15 -3.87 -0.67
C GLY A 266 12.83 -2.74 0.11
N PHE A 267 12.60 -2.64 1.41
CA PHE A 267 13.23 -1.62 2.25
C PHE A 267 13.33 -2.08 3.71
N VAL A 268 14.35 -1.61 4.42
CA VAL A 268 14.53 -1.85 5.86
C VAL A 268 14.87 -0.58 6.60
N VAL A 269 14.48 -0.48 7.86
CA VAL A 269 14.82 0.62 8.76
C VAL A 269 15.11 0.10 10.15
N CYS A 270 16.22 0.53 10.74
CA CYS A 270 16.46 0.42 12.17
C CYS A 270 15.98 1.70 12.84
N HIS A 271 14.83 1.65 13.51
CA HIS A 271 14.28 2.80 14.25
C HIS A 271 15.18 3.25 15.38
N THR A 272 15.90 2.33 16.01
CA THR A 272 16.86 2.63 17.07
C THR A 272 18.03 3.47 16.57
N ARG A 273 18.49 3.26 15.33
CA ARG A 273 19.58 4.05 14.73
C ARG A 273 19.06 5.33 14.07
N LYS A 274 17.92 5.24 13.39
CA LYS A 274 17.19 6.41 12.84
C LYS A 274 16.81 7.42 13.93
N ARG A 275 16.47 6.94 15.13
CA ARG A 275 16.12 7.69 16.34
C ARG A 275 16.69 7.05 17.59
N PRO A 276 17.92 7.41 18.01
CA PRO A 276 18.53 6.91 19.24
C PRO A 276 17.68 7.08 20.49
N GLU A 277 16.85 8.12 20.54
CA GLU A 277 15.92 8.40 21.62
C GLU A 277 14.87 7.28 21.79
N SER A 278 14.56 6.55 20.72
CA SER A 278 13.66 5.39 20.77
C SER A 278 14.28 4.17 21.45
N ALA A 279 15.61 4.13 21.60
CA ALA A 279 16.33 3.05 22.26
C ALA A 279 16.01 2.96 23.77
N ALA A 280 15.68 4.10 24.40
CA ALA A 280 15.42 4.16 25.84
C ALA A 280 14.25 3.27 26.29
N ALA A 281 13.30 2.98 25.39
CA ALA A 281 12.16 2.12 25.70
C ALA A 281 12.47 0.61 25.60
N LEU A 282 13.60 0.23 24.98
CA LEU A 282 13.99 -1.14 24.69
C LEU A 282 14.88 -1.74 25.79
N ALA A 283 15.04 -3.07 25.80
CA ALA A 283 16.09 -3.70 26.59
C ALA A 283 17.50 -3.37 26.02
N PRO A 284 18.58 -3.43 26.83
CA PRO A 284 19.93 -3.07 26.37
C PRO A 284 20.46 -3.88 25.18
N ASP A 285 20.01 -5.13 25.00
CA ASP A 285 20.37 -5.96 23.83
C ASP A 285 19.34 -5.86 22.70
N GLU A 286 18.34 -4.97 22.72
CA GLU A 286 17.31 -4.91 21.68
C GLU A 286 17.48 -3.73 20.71
N GLU A 287 17.12 -3.94 19.45
CA GLU A 287 16.90 -2.89 18.45
C GLU A 287 15.59 -3.09 17.68
N ALA A 288 14.98 -1.99 17.25
CA ALA A 288 13.68 -1.96 16.61
C ALA A 288 13.82 -1.78 15.10
N TRP A 289 13.19 -2.67 14.33
CA TRP A 289 13.24 -2.71 12.88
C TRP A 289 11.87 -2.62 12.23
N SER A 290 11.81 -1.96 11.08
CA SER A 290 10.73 -2.11 10.10
C SER A 290 11.25 -2.76 8.84
N LEU A 291 10.60 -3.82 8.40
CA LEU A 291 10.90 -4.57 7.18
C LEU A 291 9.73 -4.39 6.20
N PHE A 292 9.98 -3.76 5.06
CA PHE A 292 8.98 -3.50 4.03
C PHE A 292 9.13 -4.48 2.89
N SER A 293 8.02 -5.13 2.51
CA SER A 293 8.04 -6.08 1.40
C SER A 293 8.19 -5.38 0.04
N THR A 294 8.60 -6.13 -0.98
CA THR A 294 8.40 -5.70 -2.37
C THR A 294 6.91 -5.63 -2.70
N ALA A 295 6.56 -4.88 -3.75
CA ALA A 295 5.20 -4.82 -4.28
C ALA A 295 4.73 -6.18 -4.84
N ALA A 296 5.65 -6.94 -5.46
CA ALA A 296 5.37 -8.28 -5.99
C ALA A 296 5.03 -9.26 -4.86
N PHE A 297 5.80 -9.25 -3.78
CA PHE A 297 5.54 -10.06 -2.60
C PHE A 297 4.21 -9.70 -1.94
N GLY A 298 3.95 -8.40 -1.76
CA GLY A 298 2.70 -7.90 -1.18
C GLY A 298 1.47 -8.27 -2.01
N ALA A 299 1.58 -8.26 -3.34
CA ALA A 299 0.50 -8.72 -4.22
C ALA A 299 0.26 -10.24 -4.10
N ALA A 300 1.32 -11.04 -4.01
CA ALA A 300 1.24 -12.50 -3.93
C ALA A 300 0.64 -13.02 -2.62
N HIS A 301 0.84 -12.29 -1.51
CA HIS A 301 0.40 -12.69 -0.17
C HIS A 301 -0.77 -11.83 0.36
N LYS A 302 -1.46 -11.11 -0.53
CA LYS A 302 -2.53 -10.18 -0.14
C LYS A 302 -3.71 -10.90 0.54
N ALA A 303 -4.04 -10.47 1.76
CA ALA A 303 -5.17 -10.96 2.54
C ALA A 303 -6.05 -9.79 3.02
N PRO A 304 -7.21 -10.03 3.66
CA PRO A 304 -8.04 -8.97 4.22
C PRO A 304 -7.26 -8.09 5.21
N GLN A 305 -7.21 -6.79 4.96
CA GLN A 305 -6.38 -5.85 5.74
C GLN A 305 -6.92 -5.64 7.17
N GLU A 306 -8.24 -5.60 7.33
CA GLU A 306 -8.91 -5.30 8.62
C GLU A 306 -8.93 -6.52 9.56
N ALA A 307 -8.84 -7.72 9.00
CA ALA A 307 -8.83 -8.99 9.72
C ALA A 307 -7.81 -9.95 9.08
N MET A 308 -6.53 -9.64 9.28
CA MET A 308 -5.42 -10.45 8.74
C MET A 308 -5.45 -11.86 9.36
N PRO A 309 -5.54 -12.94 8.57
CA PRO A 309 -5.54 -14.30 9.11
C PRO A 309 -4.25 -14.62 9.86
N PRO A 310 -4.29 -15.29 11.04
CA PRO A 310 -3.09 -15.59 11.83
C PRO A 310 -2.04 -16.41 11.10
N ASP A 311 -2.44 -17.33 10.22
CA ASP A 311 -1.55 -18.13 9.38
C ASP A 311 -0.81 -17.26 8.36
N VAL A 312 -1.49 -16.27 7.76
CA VAL A 312 -0.86 -15.28 6.88
C VAL A 312 0.11 -14.40 7.66
N VAL A 313 -0.25 -13.98 8.89
CA VAL A 313 0.67 -13.22 9.75
C VAL A 313 1.94 -14.03 10.02
N ALA A 314 1.81 -15.29 10.43
CA ALA A 314 2.94 -16.16 10.73
C ALA A 314 3.83 -16.40 9.50
N ASP A 315 3.23 -16.76 8.36
CA ASP A 315 3.93 -17.05 7.11
C ASP A 315 4.68 -15.82 6.56
N VAL A 316 4.00 -14.67 6.45
CA VAL A 316 4.61 -13.44 5.95
C VAL A 316 5.70 -12.94 6.90
N THR A 317 5.49 -13.04 8.22
CA THR A 317 6.49 -12.67 9.22
C THR A 317 7.74 -13.52 9.07
N ALA A 318 7.60 -14.85 8.99
CA ALA A 318 8.71 -15.77 8.82
C ALA A 318 9.50 -15.49 7.53
N LYS A 319 8.80 -15.27 6.40
CA LYS A 319 9.43 -14.98 5.11
C LYS A 319 10.21 -13.66 5.10
N LEU A 320 9.65 -12.59 5.68
CA LEU A 320 10.33 -11.29 5.75
C LEU A 320 11.55 -11.33 6.70
N LEU A 321 11.45 -12.02 7.84
CA LEU A 321 12.59 -12.22 8.75
C LEU A 321 13.68 -13.09 8.11
N ALA A 322 13.32 -14.15 7.40
CA ALA A 322 14.27 -14.99 6.67
C ALA A 322 14.98 -14.21 5.57
N ALA A 323 14.24 -13.42 4.79
CA ALA A 323 14.81 -12.55 3.75
C ALA A 323 15.75 -11.49 4.35
N PHE A 324 15.39 -10.87 5.47
CA PHE A 324 16.25 -9.92 6.16
C PHE A 324 17.51 -10.59 6.72
N GLY A 325 17.36 -11.73 7.40
CA GLY A 325 18.49 -12.52 7.91
C GLY A 325 19.46 -12.92 6.81
N ALA A 326 18.95 -13.36 5.65
CA ALA A 326 19.78 -13.64 4.47
C ALA A 326 20.49 -12.38 3.94
N ALA A 327 19.76 -11.27 3.82
CA ALA A 327 20.28 -10.01 3.30
C ALA A 327 21.45 -9.45 4.14
N VAL A 328 21.38 -9.62 5.45
CA VAL A 328 22.44 -9.17 6.37
C VAL A 328 23.46 -10.26 6.68
N GLY A 329 23.26 -11.50 6.22
CA GLY A 329 24.15 -12.63 6.53
C GLY A 329 24.13 -13.04 8.00
N ALA A 330 22.94 -13.06 8.63
CA ALA A 330 22.74 -13.60 9.97
C ALA A 330 23.14 -15.07 10.06
N ARG A 331 23.71 -15.49 11.19
CA ARG A 331 24.24 -16.86 11.39
C ARG A 331 23.17 -17.88 11.77
N ALA A 332 22.02 -17.41 12.23
CA ALA A 332 20.89 -18.22 12.66
C ALA A 332 19.57 -17.54 12.26
N PRO A 333 18.45 -18.28 12.23
CA PRO A 333 17.13 -17.70 12.05
C PRO A 333 16.84 -16.60 13.08
N LEU A 334 16.35 -15.46 12.61
CA LEU A 334 16.01 -14.33 13.47
C LEU A 334 14.74 -14.65 14.29
N ALA A 335 14.84 -14.48 15.60
CA ALA A 335 13.76 -14.68 16.57
C ALA A 335 13.47 -13.35 17.29
N PRO A 336 12.58 -12.51 16.74
CA PRO A 336 12.20 -11.25 17.37
C PRO A 336 11.43 -11.48 18.67
N THR A 337 11.66 -10.61 19.66
CA THR A 337 10.92 -10.64 20.92
C THR A 337 9.49 -10.14 20.76
N ARG A 338 9.25 -9.29 19.74
CA ARG A 338 7.94 -8.73 19.41
C ARG A 338 7.82 -8.51 17.91
N THR A 339 6.63 -8.73 17.37
CA THR A 339 6.30 -8.42 15.97
C THR A 339 4.93 -7.79 15.82
N HIS A 340 4.75 -6.99 14.78
CA HIS A 340 3.46 -6.53 14.30
C HIS A 340 3.49 -6.40 12.78
N LEU A 341 2.53 -7.04 12.10
CA LEU A 341 2.44 -7.03 10.65
C LEU A 341 1.27 -6.15 10.20
N GLN A 342 1.54 -5.19 9.32
CA GLN A 342 0.54 -4.35 8.66
C GLN A 342 0.60 -4.55 7.14
N LEU A 343 -0.54 -4.80 6.51
CA LEU A 343 -0.69 -4.69 5.06
C LEU A 343 -1.18 -3.29 4.70
N TRP A 344 -0.47 -2.64 3.78
CA TRP A 344 -0.94 -1.46 3.07
C TRP A 344 -1.51 -1.90 1.72
N GLY A 345 -2.83 -2.15 1.66
CA GLY A 345 -3.50 -2.64 0.45
C GLY A 345 -3.55 -1.64 -0.70
N ALA A 346 -3.38 -0.35 -0.38
CA ALA A 346 -3.34 0.81 -1.26
C ALA A 346 -2.10 1.66 -0.92
N ALA A 347 -0.90 1.09 -1.11
CA ALA A 347 0.34 1.64 -0.57
C ALA A 347 0.88 2.81 -1.38
N VAL A 348 1.45 2.56 -2.56
CA VAL A 348 2.10 3.56 -3.41
C VAL A 348 1.45 3.60 -4.80
N PRO A 349 1.10 4.79 -5.32
CA PRO A 349 0.72 4.97 -6.72
C PRO A 349 1.86 4.59 -7.66
N LEU A 350 1.58 3.77 -8.67
CA LEU A 350 2.55 3.44 -9.72
C LEU A 350 2.48 4.40 -10.91
N ASN A 351 1.42 5.20 -10.97
CA ASN A 351 1.17 6.23 -11.95
C ASN A 351 0.54 7.45 -11.26
N VAL A 352 0.68 8.60 -11.92
CA VAL A 352 0.07 9.87 -11.50
C VAL A 352 -0.84 10.38 -12.60
N TRP A 353 -1.87 11.12 -12.23
CA TRP A 353 -2.70 11.83 -13.21
C TRP A 353 -2.13 13.23 -13.46
N ARG A 354 -2.26 13.69 -14.71
CA ARG A 354 -1.95 15.06 -15.13
C ARG A 354 -3.09 15.58 -15.97
N ALA A 355 -3.61 16.73 -15.59
CA ALA A 355 -4.45 17.53 -16.49
C ALA A 355 -3.64 17.86 -17.75
N ASP A 356 -4.30 17.83 -18.90
CA ASP A 356 -3.72 18.42 -20.09
C ASP A 356 -3.60 19.94 -19.85
N ALA A 357 -2.51 20.55 -20.32
CA ALA A 357 -2.31 21.98 -20.12
C ALA A 357 -3.40 22.76 -20.86
N ASP A 358 -4.05 23.70 -20.17
CA ASP A 358 -4.90 24.69 -20.85
C ASP A 358 -4.00 25.51 -21.77
N THR A 359 -4.12 25.33 -23.09
CA THR A 359 -3.37 26.10 -24.10
C THR A 359 -3.98 27.47 -24.37
N CYS A 360 -4.92 27.94 -23.53
CA CYS A 360 -5.56 29.24 -23.70
C CYS A 360 -4.59 30.38 -23.33
N GLY A 361 -3.85 30.89 -24.33
CA GLY A 361 -3.25 32.22 -24.26
C GLY A 361 -1.72 32.32 -24.11
N GLY A 362 -0.94 31.38 -24.65
CA GLY A 362 0.48 31.65 -24.93
C GLY A 362 1.45 31.57 -23.75
N ALA A 363 1.29 30.57 -22.88
CA ALA A 363 2.36 29.89 -22.14
C ALA A 363 1.74 28.63 -21.49
N PRO A 364 2.41 27.48 -21.43
CA PRO A 364 1.83 26.31 -20.75
C PRO A 364 1.66 26.63 -19.26
N ALA A 365 0.41 26.76 -18.80
CA ALA A 365 0.12 26.82 -17.38
C ALA A 365 0.63 25.53 -16.72
N PRO A 366 1.22 25.59 -15.51
CA PRO A 366 1.64 24.40 -14.80
C PRO A 366 0.41 23.49 -14.60
N ALA A 367 0.53 22.21 -14.95
CA ALA A 367 -0.57 21.25 -14.83
C ALA A 367 -1.14 21.27 -13.40
N ARG A 368 -2.47 21.40 -13.28
CA ARG A 368 -3.15 21.42 -11.98
C ARG A 368 -2.78 20.16 -11.18
N ALA A 369 -2.31 20.33 -9.95
CA ALA A 369 -1.97 19.24 -9.03
C ALA A 369 -3.21 18.70 -8.28
N CYS A 370 -4.41 19.06 -8.72
CA CYS A 370 -5.69 18.67 -8.15
C CYS A 370 -6.70 18.36 -9.26
N ALA A 371 -7.78 17.66 -8.92
CA ALA A 371 -8.92 17.49 -9.80
C ALA A 371 -10.15 18.16 -9.17
N LEU A 372 -10.80 19.06 -9.88
CA LEU A 372 -11.97 19.80 -9.38
C LEU A 372 -13.07 19.81 -10.43
N ASP A 373 -14.29 19.51 -10.00
CA ASP A 373 -15.53 19.85 -10.70
C ASP A 373 -16.07 21.14 -10.06
N GLY A 374 -15.82 22.27 -10.71
CA GLY A 374 -16.07 23.59 -10.12
C GLY A 374 -17.56 23.91 -10.00
N ALA A 375 -18.37 23.49 -10.98
CA ALA A 375 -19.82 23.64 -10.92
C ALA A 375 -20.44 22.89 -9.73
N ARG A 376 -19.88 21.73 -9.39
CA ARG A 376 -20.37 20.93 -8.26
C ARG A 376 -19.62 21.22 -6.96
N ARG A 377 -18.47 21.91 -6.99
CA ARG A 377 -17.59 22.15 -5.83
C ARG A 377 -17.17 20.86 -5.13
N ILE A 378 -16.87 19.83 -5.92
CA ILE A 378 -16.27 18.60 -5.44
C ILE A 378 -14.95 18.35 -6.18
N GLY A 379 -13.91 18.05 -5.43
CA GLY A 379 -12.61 17.70 -6.01
C GLY A 379 -11.90 16.58 -5.27
N ALA A 380 -10.77 16.17 -5.82
CA ALA A 380 -9.87 15.19 -5.25
C ALA A 380 -8.45 15.75 -5.15
N CYS A 381 -7.78 15.40 -4.07
CA CYS A 381 -6.36 15.68 -3.84
C CYS A 381 -5.65 14.44 -3.32
N GLY A 382 -4.35 14.36 -3.54
CA GLY A 382 -3.55 13.21 -3.16
C GLY A 382 -2.23 13.15 -3.90
N ASP A 383 -1.34 12.33 -3.39
CA ASP A 383 -0.02 12.07 -3.95
C ASP A 383 -0.07 11.60 -5.42
N TRP A 384 -1.09 10.84 -5.78
CA TRP A 384 -1.32 10.39 -7.15
C TRP A 384 -1.69 11.50 -8.15
N LEU A 385 -1.89 12.75 -7.73
CA LEU A 385 -2.14 13.91 -8.62
C LEU A 385 -0.88 14.75 -8.86
N ARG A 386 0.20 14.50 -8.11
CA ARG A 386 1.49 15.17 -8.28
C ARG A 386 2.62 14.16 -8.32
N ALA A 387 3.03 13.67 -7.17
CA ALA A 387 4.07 12.68 -7.01
C ALA A 387 3.69 11.81 -5.81
N PRO A 388 4.05 10.51 -5.82
CA PRO A 388 3.80 9.62 -4.72
C PRO A 388 4.71 9.95 -3.51
N SER A 389 4.78 11.21 -3.06
CA SER A 389 5.68 11.75 -2.04
C SER A 389 4.91 12.58 -1.00
N VAL A 390 5.48 12.78 0.20
CA VAL A 390 4.89 13.66 1.23
C VAL A 390 4.67 15.07 0.67
N GLN A 391 5.67 15.61 -0.04
CA GLN A 391 5.57 16.90 -0.74
C GLN A 391 4.44 16.89 -1.78
N GLY A 392 4.38 15.88 -2.66
CA GLY A 392 3.37 15.79 -3.71
C GLY A 392 1.94 15.70 -3.15
N ALA A 393 1.76 15.01 -2.02
CA ALA A 393 0.49 15.02 -1.30
C ALA A 393 0.15 16.41 -0.76
N TRP A 394 1.11 17.11 -0.13
CA TRP A 394 0.91 18.46 0.39
C TRP A 394 0.56 19.45 -0.73
N GLU A 395 1.33 19.46 -1.82
CA GLU A 395 1.11 20.33 -2.98
C GLU A 395 -0.26 20.10 -3.61
N SER A 396 -0.68 18.83 -3.74
CA SER A 396 -2.00 18.49 -4.26
C SER A 396 -3.14 19.00 -3.35
N GLY A 397 -2.94 18.92 -2.04
CA GLY A 397 -3.89 19.43 -1.05
C GLY A 397 -4.06 20.95 -1.14
N VAL A 398 -2.94 21.68 -1.15
CA VAL A 398 -2.90 23.14 -1.32
C VAL A 398 -3.56 23.55 -2.64
N ALA A 399 -3.21 22.89 -3.74
CA ALA A 399 -3.77 23.17 -5.06
C ALA A 399 -5.29 22.97 -5.12
N LEU A 400 -5.85 21.98 -4.42
CA LEU A 400 -7.29 21.80 -4.36
C LEU A 400 -7.97 22.92 -3.55
N ALA A 401 -7.37 23.35 -2.45
CA ALA A 401 -7.90 24.43 -1.63
C ALA A 401 -7.93 25.75 -2.41
N ASP A 402 -6.83 26.11 -3.09
CA ASP A 402 -6.76 27.29 -3.94
C ASP A 402 -7.81 27.22 -5.07
N ALA A 403 -7.95 26.06 -5.72
CA ALA A 403 -8.94 25.87 -6.79
C ALA A 403 -10.39 25.98 -6.30
N LEU A 404 -10.70 25.54 -5.07
CA LEU A 404 -12.02 25.69 -4.46
C LEU A 404 -12.32 27.14 -4.07
N ALA A 405 -11.31 27.92 -3.70
CA ALA A 405 -11.45 29.33 -3.34
C ALA A 405 -11.52 30.25 -4.56
N ASP A 406 -10.98 29.83 -5.72
CA ASP A 406 -11.02 30.63 -6.93
C ASP A 406 -12.46 30.74 -7.49
N ALA A 407 -13.04 31.94 -7.39
CA ALA A 407 -14.35 32.27 -7.94
C ALA A 407 -14.41 32.23 -9.48
N ARG A 408 -13.25 32.06 -10.15
CA ARG A 408 -13.11 31.82 -11.59
C ARG A 408 -12.93 30.35 -11.94
N ALA A 409 -12.82 29.45 -10.96
CA ALA A 409 -12.73 28.02 -11.23
C ALA A 409 -13.91 27.62 -12.14
N ASP A 410 -13.59 27.04 -13.29
CA ASP A 410 -14.57 26.78 -14.34
C ASP A 410 -15.81 26.08 -13.78
N ALA A 411 -16.98 26.51 -14.24
CA ALA A 411 -18.22 25.75 -14.08
C ALA A 411 -18.20 24.41 -14.87
N GLY A 412 -17.06 24.04 -15.46
CA GLY A 412 -16.83 22.77 -16.10
C GLY A 412 -16.55 21.64 -15.11
N GLY A 413 -16.70 20.41 -15.59
CA GLY A 413 -16.25 19.22 -14.87
C GLY A 413 -14.72 19.13 -14.80
N VAL A 414 -14.23 18.03 -14.23
CA VAL A 414 -12.79 17.75 -14.17
C VAL A 414 -12.18 17.79 -15.58
N PRO A 415 -11.08 18.55 -15.80
CA PRO A 415 -10.48 18.70 -17.12
C PRO A 415 -9.97 17.36 -17.68
N ALA A 416 -9.78 17.32 -19.00
CA ALA A 416 -9.14 16.20 -19.65
C ALA A 416 -7.71 16.02 -19.13
N GLY A 417 -7.23 14.79 -19.15
CA GLY A 417 -5.89 14.47 -18.68
C GLY A 417 -5.54 13.01 -18.86
N ARG A 418 -4.30 12.68 -18.53
CA ARG A 418 -3.71 11.36 -18.76
C ARG A 418 -2.98 10.83 -17.54
N TRP A 419 -2.91 9.50 -17.44
CA TRP A 419 -2.12 8.83 -16.43
C TRP A 419 -0.71 8.57 -16.95
N LEU A 420 0.28 9.03 -16.20
CA LEU A 420 1.70 8.88 -16.51
C LEU A 420 2.35 7.93 -15.50
N PRO A 421 3.23 7.01 -15.94
CA PRO A 421 4.07 6.24 -15.04
C PRO A 421 4.86 7.15 -14.09
N VAL A 422 5.04 6.75 -12.83
CA VAL A 422 5.89 7.50 -11.89
C VAL A 422 7.32 7.62 -12.41
N ALA A 423 7.84 6.59 -13.10
CA ALA A 423 9.16 6.64 -13.73
C ALA A 423 9.31 7.77 -14.78
N ALA A 424 8.21 8.23 -15.38
CA ALA A 424 8.22 9.37 -16.30
C ALA A 424 8.40 10.73 -15.57
N LEU A 425 8.35 10.73 -14.22
CA LEU A 425 8.56 11.90 -13.38
C LEU A 425 10.01 12.01 -12.86
N ALA A 426 10.93 11.12 -13.27
CA ALA A 426 12.28 11.01 -12.71
C ALA A 426 13.16 12.28 -12.87
N SER A 427 12.70 13.30 -13.60
CA SER A 427 13.32 14.63 -13.67
C SER A 427 12.79 15.65 -12.65
N ASP A 428 11.76 15.29 -11.86
CA ASP A 428 11.17 16.14 -10.82
C ASP A 428 11.75 15.74 -9.44
N PRO A 429 12.59 16.59 -8.81
CA PRO A 429 13.17 16.29 -7.50
C PRO A 429 12.12 16.09 -6.37
N GLY A 430 10.85 16.42 -6.61
CA GLY A 430 9.72 16.12 -5.71
C GLY A 430 9.06 14.74 -5.91
N ALA A 431 9.54 13.90 -6.84
CA ALA A 431 8.95 12.60 -7.22
C ALA A 431 9.12 11.48 -6.17
N ALA A 432 9.81 11.73 -5.06
CA ALA A 432 10.33 10.74 -4.13
C ALA A 432 9.24 9.98 -3.32
N GLY A 433 9.06 8.69 -3.62
CA GLY A 433 8.08 7.74 -3.07
C GLY A 433 7.81 7.75 -1.53
N PHE A 434 6.54 7.55 -1.15
CA PHE A 434 6.02 7.48 0.23
C PHE A 434 6.61 6.36 1.09
N PHE A 435 7.09 5.27 0.48
CA PHE A 435 7.60 4.12 1.22
C PHE A 435 9.10 3.90 1.03
N VAL A 436 9.69 4.55 0.01
CA VAL A 436 11.09 4.95 -0.22
C VAL A 436 11.22 5.39 -1.68
N ASP A 437 12.04 6.41 -1.90
CA ASP A 437 12.30 7.03 -3.20
C ASP A 437 12.84 6.03 -4.22
N ASP A 438 12.05 5.65 -5.24
CA ASP A 438 12.46 4.79 -6.36
C ASP A 438 13.30 5.55 -7.42
N THR A 439 13.57 6.85 -7.22
CA THR A 439 14.06 7.74 -8.27
C THR A 439 15.48 8.28 -8.08
N GLU A 440 16.19 7.93 -7.00
CA GLU A 440 17.61 8.28 -6.91
C GLU A 440 18.43 7.26 -7.74
N PRO A 441 19.04 7.66 -8.87
CA PRO A 441 20.02 6.80 -9.52
C PRO A 441 21.20 6.62 -8.57
N PRO A 442 21.82 5.42 -8.50
CA PRO A 442 23.06 5.26 -7.76
C PRO A 442 24.04 6.34 -8.22
N ALA A 443 24.70 6.99 -7.25
CA ALA A 443 25.75 7.96 -7.55
C ALA A 443 26.66 7.37 -8.63
N ARG A 444 26.74 8.03 -9.80
CA ARG A 444 27.63 7.64 -10.90
C ARG A 444 29.06 7.66 -10.37
N GLY A 445 29.52 6.52 -9.85
CA GLY A 445 30.80 6.43 -9.14
C GLY A 445 31.05 5.09 -8.46
N ALA A 446 30.02 4.35 -8.03
CA ALA A 446 30.19 3.01 -7.46
C ALA A 446 29.77 1.93 -8.46
N ALA A 447 30.60 1.71 -9.49
CA ALA A 447 30.52 0.46 -10.22
C ALA A 447 30.85 -0.67 -9.24
N LEU A 448 29.86 -1.48 -8.86
CA LEU A 448 30.08 -2.79 -8.28
C LEU A 448 30.86 -3.60 -9.32
N VAL A 449 32.19 -3.58 -9.20
CA VAL A 449 33.09 -4.35 -10.05
C VAL A 449 32.70 -5.82 -9.91
N PRO A 450 32.31 -6.52 -10.99
CA PRO A 450 32.21 -7.97 -10.93
C PRO A 450 33.64 -8.50 -10.83
N GLU A 451 34.00 -9.11 -9.70
CA GLU A 451 35.26 -9.85 -9.64
C GLU A 451 35.24 -10.95 -10.69
N ARG A 452 36.13 -10.81 -11.68
CA ARG A 452 36.43 -11.84 -12.66
C ARG A 452 37.01 -13.04 -11.89
N ARG A 453 36.27 -14.14 -11.83
CA ARG A 453 36.84 -15.45 -11.49
C ARG A 453 37.97 -15.73 -12.49
N ALA A 454 39.21 -15.72 -12.02
CA ALA A 454 40.34 -16.23 -12.75
C ALA A 454 40.13 -17.73 -13.02
N ALA A 455 39.76 -18.06 -14.26
CA ALA A 455 39.77 -19.43 -14.75
C ALA A 455 41.23 -19.87 -14.89
N ARG A 456 41.69 -20.74 -13.99
CA ARG A 456 42.88 -21.56 -14.22
C ARG A 456 42.59 -22.45 -15.43
N ARG A 457 43.34 -22.20 -16.51
CA ARG A 457 43.51 -23.14 -17.62
C ARG A 457 44.43 -24.24 -17.12
N ASP A 458 43.94 -25.48 -17.08
CA ASP A 458 44.78 -26.65 -17.30
C ASP A 458 44.07 -27.55 -18.30
N ALA A 459 44.80 -27.82 -19.38
CA ALA A 459 44.34 -28.47 -20.58
C ALA A 459 44.32 -30.00 -20.41
N ASN A 460 43.32 -30.57 -21.07
CA ASN A 460 42.91 -31.96 -21.05
C ASN A 460 43.85 -32.86 -21.88
N ALA A 461 44.13 -34.08 -21.42
CA ALA A 461 44.71 -35.15 -22.23
C ALA A 461 44.04 -36.51 -21.94
N ARG A 462 43.15 -36.89 -22.86
CA ARG A 462 42.85 -38.22 -23.42
C ARG A 462 42.48 -39.44 -22.52
N ALA A 463 41.18 -39.77 -22.59
CA ALA A 463 40.59 -41.03 -23.12
C ALA A 463 40.56 -42.30 -22.21
N PRO A 464 39.82 -43.39 -22.55
CA PRO A 464 38.52 -43.70 -21.90
C PRO A 464 38.34 -45.17 -21.47
N HIS A 465 37.74 -45.46 -20.32
CA HIS A 465 37.08 -46.75 -19.99
C HIS A 465 36.08 -46.46 -18.84
N GLY A 466 34.80 -46.83 -18.88
CA GLY A 466 34.25 -48.18 -19.01
C GLY A 466 33.91 -48.70 -17.61
N GLY A 467 32.63 -48.71 -17.20
CA GLY A 467 32.22 -49.46 -16.00
C GLY A 467 31.09 -48.90 -15.14
N ALA A 468 29.98 -49.63 -15.15
CA ALA A 468 29.05 -49.88 -14.04
C ALA A 468 28.28 -48.71 -13.38
N ARG A 469 26.97 -48.67 -13.71
CA ARG A 469 25.92 -48.05 -12.91
C ARG A 469 25.94 -48.60 -11.48
N ARG A 470 26.08 -47.72 -10.49
CA ARG A 470 25.69 -47.95 -9.09
C ARG A 470 24.59 -46.94 -8.74
N ALA A 471 23.44 -47.45 -8.33
CA ALA A 471 22.32 -46.66 -7.83
C ALA A 471 22.69 -46.00 -6.49
N PRO A 472 22.32 -44.73 -6.24
CA PRO A 472 22.17 -44.23 -4.89
C PRO A 472 20.73 -44.52 -4.43
N GLY A 473 20.62 -45.43 -3.45
CA GLY A 473 19.38 -45.64 -2.73
C GLY A 473 19.01 -44.44 -1.85
N GLY A 474 17.73 -44.40 -1.48
CA GLY A 474 17.27 -43.70 -0.28
C GLY A 474 16.83 -42.25 -0.46
N ALA A 475 15.94 -41.96 -1.41
CA ALA A 475 15.08 -40.78 -1.26
C ALA A 475 14.12 -41.03 -0.08
N ARG A 476 14.34 -40.35 1.05
CA ARG A 476 13.27 -40.14 2.03
C ARG A 476 12.15 -39.39 1.30
N ALA A 477 10.99 -40.02 1.15
CA ALA A 477 9.81 -39.40 0.57
C ALA A 477 9.53 -38.08 1.31
N ALA A 478 9.56 -36.96 0.57
CA ALA A 478 9.02 -35.71 1.06
C ALA A 478 7.55 -35.96 1.42
N ALA A 479 7.16 -35.63 2.66
CA ALA A 479 5.77 -35.75 3.08
C ALA A 479 4.89 -34.91 2.13
N ASP A 480 4.00 -35.58 1.38
CA ASP A 480 3.10 -34.95 0.43
C ASP A 480 2.16 -33.98 1.18
N ALA A 481 2.18 -32.70 0.80
CA ALA A 481 1.54 -31.63 1.56
C ALA A 481 0.00 -31.69 1.44
N PRO A 482 -0.77 -31.28 2.48
CA PRO A 482 -2.23 -31.23 2.43
C PRO A 482 -2.75 -30.35 1.29
N ALA A 483 -3.81 -30.79 0.62
CA ALA A 483 -4.38 -30.13 -0.56
C ALA A 483 -5.89 -29.92 -0.44
N ARG A 484 -6.45 -28.91 -1.13
CA ARG A 484 -7.87 -28.52 -0.99
C ARG A 484 -8.67 -28.77 -2.27
N ALA A 485 -9.81 -29.43 -2.12
CA ALA A 485 -10.84 -29.55 -3.13
C ALA A 485 -11.94 -28.51 -2.88
N PHE A 486 -12.44 -27.89 -3.94
CA PHE A 486 -13.66 -27.08 -3.90
C PHE A 486 -14.80 -27.87 -4.56
N VAL A 487 -15.94 -27.94 -3.88
CA VAL A 487 -17.09 -28.75 -4.27
C VAL A 487 -18.30 -27.85 -4.48
N ARG A 488 -18.92 -27.94 -5.67
CA ARG A 488 -20.11 -27.16 -6.05
C ARG A 488 -21.31 -28.08 -6.28
N GLY A 489 -22.51 -27.53 -6.10
CA GLY A 489 -23.76 -28.21 -6.43
C GLY A 489 -24.40 -28.94 -5.25
N LEU A 490 -24.04 -28.58 -4.01
CA LEU A 490 -24.61 -29.20 -2.83
C LEU A 490 -26.13 -28.99 -2.77
N PRO A 491 -26.91 -30.05 -2.49
CA PRO A 491 -28.36 -29.91 -2.32
C PRO A 491 -28.67 -29.08 -1.05
N PRO A 492 -29.80 -28.36 -1.03
CA PRO A 492 -30.25 -27.68 0.19
C PRO A 492 -30.36 -28.67 1.35
N GLY A 493 -29.80 -28.30 2.51
CA GLY A 493 -29.78 -29.15 3.70
C GLY A 493 -28.59 -30.09 3.83
N ALA A 494 -27.69 -30.15 2.84
CA ALA A 494 -26.45 -30.92 2.96
C ALA A 494 -25.61 -30.44 4.15
N THR A 495 -25.07 -31.38 4.92
CA THR A 495 -24.21 -31.16 6.07
C THR A 495 -22.72 -31.34 5.72
N GLU A 496 -21.84 -30.91 6.62
CA GLU A 496 -20.39 -31.17 6.46
C GLU A 496 -20.07 -32.68 6.51
N ALA A 497 -20.88 -33.45 7.25
CA ALA A 497 -20.78 -34.90 7.30
C ALA A 497 -21.13 -35.54 5.95
N ASP A 498 -22.23 -35.11 5.32
CA ASP A 498 -22.64 -35.60 4.00
C ASP A 498 -21.58 -35.31 2.94
N LEU A 499 -20.99 -34.09 2.98
CA LEU A 499 -19.90 -33.70 2.09
C LEU A 499 -18.65 -34.57 2.31
N ALA A 500 -18.27 -34.82 3.57
CA ALA A 500 -17.10 -35.64 3.88
C ALA A 500 -17.29 -37.12 3.51
N GLU A 501 -18.49 -37.66 3.73
CA GLU A 501 -18.82 -39.05 3.40
C GLU A 501 -18.86 -39.26 1.89
N CYS A 502 -19.51 -38.36 1.15
CA CYS A 502 -19.57 -38.41 -0.30
C CYS A 502 -18.18 -38.36 -0.95
N VAL A 503 -17.29 -37.47 -0.46
CA VAL A 503 -15.91 -37.39 -0.95
C VAL A 503 -15.08 -38.62 -0.57
N ARG A 504 -15.31 -39.21 0.62
CA ARG A 504 -14.69 -40.49 1.00
C ARG A 504 -15.12 -41.63 0.08
N GLY A 505 -16.40 -41.69 -0.29
CA GLY A 505 -16.92 -42.67 -1.24
C GLY A 505 -16.25 -42.56 -2.61
N ALA A 506 -16.22 -41.35 -3.18
CA ALA A 506 -15.57 -41.09 -4.47
C ALA A 506 -14.07 -41.42 -4.47
N LEU A 507 -13.36 -41.13 -3.37
CA LEU A 507 -11.97 -41.53 -3.18
C LEU A 507 -11.80 -43.04 -3.08
N GLY A 508 -12.69 -43.72 -2.35
CA GLY A 508 -12.68 -45.17 -2.22
C GLY A 508 -12.85 -45.88 -3.57
N GLU A 509 -13.76 -45.39 -4.42
CA GLU A 509 -13.93 -45.90 -5.78
C GLU A 509 -12.70 -45.64 -6.66
N ALA A 510 -12.11 -44.44 -6.58
CA ALA A 510 -10.96 -44.07 -7.41
C ALA A 510 -9.64 -44.73 -7.01
N THR A 511 -9.49 -45.06 -5.73
CA THR A 511 -8.23 -45.60 -5.18
C THR A 511 -8.31 -47.08 -4.78
N GLY A 512 -9.49 -47.71 -4.89
CA GLY A 512 -9.74 -49.10 -4.51
C GLY A 512 -9.79 -49.35 -2.99
N ALA A 513 -9.56 -48.33 -2.17
CA ALA A 513 -9.68 -48.39 -0.71
C ALA A 513 -10.17 -47.03 -0.18
N ALA A 514 -11.22 -47.00 0.64
CA ALA A 514 -11.66 -45.75 1.27
C ALA A 514 -10.68 -45.37 2.40
N PRO A 515 -9.80 -44.37 2.23
CA PRO A 515 -8.80 -44.09 3.24
C PRO A 515 -9.51 -43.38 4.39
N ARG A 516 -9.62 -44.04 5.55
CA ARG A 516 -10.34 -43.53 6.73
C ARG A 516 -9.87 -42.13 7.16
N ASP A 517 -8.58 -41.84 6.93
CA ASP A 517 -7.95 -40.57 7.29
C ASP A 517 -7.74 -39.62 6.10
N ALA A 518 -8.33 -39.85 4.92
CA ALA A 518 -8.07 -39.04 3.72
C ALA A 518 -8.42 -37.55 3.90
N ILE A 519 -9.48 -37.27 4.65
CA ILE A 519 -10.03 -35.93 4.85
C ILE A 519 -9.58 -35.40 6.21
N VAL A 520 -8.87 -34.27 6.20
CA VAL A 520 -8.51 -33.52 7.40
C VAL A 520 -9.71 -32.71 7.91
N ARG A 521 -10.46 -32.09 6.99
CA ARG A 521 -11.65 -31.28 7.31
C ARG A 521 -12.54 -31.12 6.09
N ALA A 522 -13.86 -31.09 6.29
CA ALA A 522 -14.83 -30.60 5.32
C ALA A 522 -15.54 -29.37 5.92
N SER A 523 -15.77 -28.34 5.10
CA SER A 523 -16.46 -27.13 5.52
C SER A 523 -17.48 -26.69 4.48
N LEU A 524 -18.68 -26.32 4.89
CA LEU A 524 -19.67 -25.69 4.01
C LEU A 524 -19.42 -24.19 3.87
N LEU A 525 -19.71 -23.63 2.69
CA LEU A 525 -19.60 -22.21 2.43
C LEU A 525 -21.00 -21.60 2.22
N ARG A 526 -21.33 -20.57 3.02
CA ARG A 526 -22.59 -19.84 3.00
C ARG A 526 -22.35 -18.39 2.52
N ARG A 527 -23.27 -17.85 1.71
CA ARG A 527 -23.24 -16.43 1.31
C ARG A 527 -23.94 -15.51 2.33
N ASP A 528 -25.01 -16.01 2.96
CA ASP A 528 -25.93 -15.32 3.91
C ASP A 528 -26.62 -16.38 4.83
N ASP A 529 -27.74 -16.05 5.50
CA ASP A 529 -28.58 -16.95 6.31
C ASP A 529 -29.29 -18.08 5.51
N GLY A 530 -28.93 -18.28 4.24
CA GLY A 530 -29.48 -19.30 3.35
C GLY A 530 -28.71 -20.64 3.31
N PRO A 531 -29.25 -21.67 2.62
CA PRO A 531 -28.62 -22.99 2.54
C PRO A 531 -27.29 -22.96 1.76
N ALA A 532 -26.28 -23.68 2.25
CA ALA A 532 -24.99 -23.80 1.59
C ALA A 532 -25.11 -24.54 0.25
N ARG A 533 -24.52 -23.99 -0.82
CA ARG A 533 -24.53 -24.60 -2.17
C ARG A 533 -23.14 -25.07 -2.63
N CYS A 534 -22.12 -24.86 -1.81
CA CYS A 534 -20.73 -25.22 -2.06
C CYS A 534 -20.00 -25.51 -0.75
N GLY A 535 -18.87 -26.23 -0.84
CA GLY A 535 -18.01 -26.55 0.29
C GLY A 535 -16.55 -26.73 -0.11
N ILE A 536 -15.68 -26.82 0.90
CA ILE A 536 -14.25 -27.08 0.75
C ILE A 536 -13.90 -28.34 1.53
N VAL A 537 -13.09 -29.21 0.93
CA VAL A 537 -12.54 -30.40 1.59
C VAL A 537 -11.02 -30.31 1.59
N LEU A 538 -10.43 -30.35 2.78
CA LEU A 538 -8.98 -30.44 3.00
C LEU A 538 -8.58 -31.90 3.07
N LEU A 539 -7.76 -32.34 2.12
CA LEU A 539 -7.22 -33.69 2.00
C LEU A 539 -5.80 -33.72 2.56
N ARG A 540 -5.38 -34.87 3.10
CA ARG A 540 -4.06 -35.03 3.72
C ARG A 540 -2.88 -34.88 2.77
N SER A 541 -3.10 -35.05 1.47
CA SER A 541 -2.04 -35.10 0.46
C SER A 541 -2.53 -34.58 -0.89
N ALA A 542 -1.61 -34.10 -1.74
CA ALA A 542 -1.94 -33.68 -3.10
C ALA A 542 -2.33 -34.87 -3.99
N ALA A 543 -1.73 -36.04 -3.77
CA ALA A 543 -2.10 -37.27 -4.48
C ALA A 543 -3.58 -37.65 -4.28
N LEU A 544 -4.12 -37.46 -3.06
CA LEU A 544 -5.54 -37.68 -2.79
C LEU A 544 -6.43 -36.68 -3.56
N LEU A 545 -5.98 -35.44 -3.73
CA LEU A 545 -6.72 -34.46 -4.52
C LEU A 545 -6.75 -34.86 -6.00
N ASP A 546 -5.61 -35.31 -6.55
CA ASP A 546 -5.56 -35.78 -7.93
C ASP A 546 -6.42 -37.03 -8.16
N ALA A 547 -6.43 -37.97 -7.22
CA ALA A 547 -7.32 -39.12 -7.25
C ALA A 547 -8.81 -38.70 -7.24
N LEU A 548 -9.18 -37.75 -6.38
CA LEU A 548 -10.55 -37.24 -6.32
C LEU A 548 -10.97 -36.50 -7.60
N LEU A 549 -10.06 -35.78 -8.24
CA LEU A 549 -10.35 -35.07 -9.51
C LEU A 549 -10.52 -36.03 -10.69
N GLY A 550 -9.87 -37.19 -10.64
CA GLY A 550 -10.04 -38.28 -11.61
C GLY A 550 -11.20 -39.23 -11.30
N ALA A 551 -11.83 -39.12 -10.13
CA ALA A 551 -12.92 -39.98 -9.69
C ALA A 551 -14.22 -39.71 -10.47
N ARG A 552 -15.18 -40.65 -10.37
CA ARG A 552 -16.57 -40.35 -10.73
C ARG A 552 -17.09 -39.20 -9.87
N ALA A 553 -17.90 -38.34 -10.48
CA ALA A 553 -18.44 -37.17 -9.81
C ALA A 553 -19.21 -37.59 -8.53
N PRO A 554 -18.84 -37.09 -7.35
CA PRO A 554 -19.51 -37.45 -6.10
C PRO A 554 -21.00 -37.06 -6.17
N GLU A 555 -21.89 -37.87 -5.59
CA GLU A 555 -23.34 -37.59 -5.56
C GLU A 555 -23.86 -37.49 -4.12
N ILE A 556 -24.72 -36.49 -3.87
CA ILE A 556 -25.51 -36.37 -2.64
C ILE A 556 -26.96 -36.23 -3.03
N ALA A 557 -27.84 -37.10 -2.49
CA ALA A 557 -29.27 -37.11 -2.78
C ALA A 557 -29.61 -37.08 -4.28
N GLY A 558 -28.90 -37.89 -5.09
CA GLY A 558 -29.09 -37.99 -6.54
C GLY A 558 -28.59 -36.79 -7.35
N ARG A 559 -27.89 -35.83 -6.72
CA ARG A 559 -27.29 -34.66 -7.37
C ARG A 559 -25.79 -34.82 -7.51
N ARG A 560 -25.30 -34.75 -8.75
CA ARG A 560 -23.86 -34.74 -9.06
C ARG A 560 -23.20 -33.46 -8.60
N LEU A 561 -22.13 -33.63 -7.84
CA LEU A 561 -21.28 -32.55 -7.36
C LEU A 561 -20.12 -32.34 -8.31
N HIS A 562 -19.76 -31.07 -8.51
CA HIS A 562 -18.60 -30.71 -9.31
C HIS A 562 -17.40 -30.45 -8.39
N VAL A 563 -16.36 -31.26 -8.52
CA VAL A 563 -15.11 -31.12 -7.78
C VAL A 563 -14.06 -30.43 -8.63
N GLU A 564 -13.32 -29.50 -8.05
CA GLU A 564 -12.19 -28.87 -8.70
C GLU A 564 -11.06 -28.55 -7.71
N ARG A 565 -9.83 -28.45 -8.22
CA ARG A 565 -8.69 -28.00 -7.43
C ARG A 565 -8.94 -26.58 -6.94
N ALA A 566 -8.85 -26.35 -5.64
CA ALA A 566 -8.97 -25.01 -5.09
C ALA A 566 -7.72 -24.18 -5.47
N ARG A 567 -7.83 -23.32 -6.48
CA ARG A 567 -6.78 -22.32 -6.81
C ARG A 567 -6.78 -21.26 -5.71
N SER A 568 -5.71 -21.21 -4.92
CA SER A 568 -5.40 -20.29 -3.80
C SER A 568 -6.62 -19.68 -3.07
N ALA A 569 -6.79 -20.04 -1.80
CA ALA A 569 -7.98 -19.84 -0.97
C ALA A 569 -8.68 -18.46 -1.06
N ALA A 570 -7.97 -17.37 -1.37
CA ALA A 570 -8.56 -16.03 -1.41
C ALA A 570 -9.24 -15.63 -2.75
N ALA A 571 -9.13 -16.42 -3.82
CA ALA A 571 -9.58 -16.00 -5.16
C ALA A 571 -11.05 -16.35 -5.48
N ARG A 572 -11.65 -17.32 -4.78
CA ARG A 572 -13.02 -17.78 -5.07
C ARG A 572 -14.04 -17.59 -3.95
N GLU A 573 -13.61 -17.46 -2.69
CA GLU A 573 -14.50 -16.92 -1.64
C GLU A 573 -15.05 -15.54 -2.05
N ARG A 574 -14.27 -14.73 -2.79
CA ARG A 574 -14.68 -13.40 -3.31
C ARG A 574 -15.69 -13.39 -4.46
N ARG A 575 -16.06 -14.54 -5.03
CA ARG A 575 -17.21 -14.62 -5.96
C ARG A 575 -18.49 -15.09 -5.26
N ILE A 576 -18.37 -15.50 -3.99
CA ILE A 576 -19.41 -16.13 -3.18
C ILE A 576 -19.67 -15.34 -1.87
N SER A 577 -18.78 -14.46 -1.43
CA SER A 577 -19.15 -13.24 -0.68
C SER A 577 -19.43 -12.11 -1.66
#